data_AF-A0A947A0B0-F1
#
_entry.id   AF-A0A947A0B0-F1
#
_cell.length_a   1.000
_cell.length_b   1.000
_cell.length_c   1.000
_cell.angle_alpha   90.00
_cell.angle_beta   90.00
_cell.angle_gamma   90.00
#
_symmetry.space_group_name_H-M   'P 1'
#
loop_
_entity.id
_entity.type
_entity.pdbx_description
1 polymer ?
#
loop_
_entity_poly.entity_id
_entity_poly.type
_entity_poly.pdbx_seq_one_letter_code
_entity_poly.pdbx_strand_id
1 'polypeptide(L)'
;VALYNLMEDAATAEISRTQLWQWLKNEVVLEDGRKFKMELYIEIFDDEMEKIITEYGESNIKNTKFELAFKLFDKLVISERFEEFLTLPAYKYI
;
A
#
# COMPACT_ATOMS: atom_id res chain seq x y z
N VAL A 1 10.61 -9.78 -5.76
CA VAL A 1 11.25 -9.19 -4.56
C VAL A 1 11.10 -10.21 -3.44
N ALA A 2 12.18 -10.51 -2.71
CA ALA A 2 12.07 -11.38 -1.54
C ALA A 2 11.44 -10.59 -0.39
N LEU A 3 10.23 -10.96 0.04
CA LEU A 3 9.53 -10.36 1.18
C LEU A 3 9.05 -11.49 2.08
N TYR A 4 9.39 -11.45 3.37
CA TYR A 4 9.01 -12.46 4.36
C TYR A 4 9.24 -13.92 3.91
N ASN A 5 10.40 -14.18 3.28
CA ASN A 5 10.81 -15.48 2.71
C ASN A 5 9.98 -15.97 1.51
N LEU A 6 9.13 -15.12 0.95
CA LEU A 6 8.38 -15.38 -0.29
C LEU A 6 8.94 -14.58 -1.45
N MET A 7 8.79 -15.12 -2.67
CA MET A 7 9.17 -14.43 -3.89
C MET A 7 7.96 -13.70 -4.45
N GLU A 8 7.85 -12.43 -4.12
CA GLU A 8 6.74 -11.59 -4.56
C GLU A 8 7.01 -10.99 -5.93
N ASP A 9 5.97 -10.87 -6.75
CA ASP A 9 6.01 -10.16 -8.03
C ASP A 9 4.97 -9.01 -8.06
N ALA A 10 4.76 -8.43 -9.25
CA ALA A 10 3.80 -7.35 -9.39
C ALA A 10 2.36 -7.80 -9.07
N ALA A 11 2.00 -9.07 -9.32
CA ALA A 11 0.65 -9.56 -9.10
C ALA A 11 0.29 -9.55 -7.60
N THR A 12 1.23 -9.83 -6.71
CA THR A 12 1.03 -9.69 -5.25
C THR A 12 0.66 -8.25 -4.89
N ALA A 13 1.42 -7.27 -5.39
CA ALA A 13 1.11 -5.86 -5.13
C ALA A 13 -0.23 -5.43 -5.74
N GLU A 14 -0.58 -5.95 -6.92
CA GLU A 14 -1.87 -5.69 -7.59
C GLU A 14 -3.05 -6.19 -6.75
N ILE A 15 -3.01 -7.44 -6.26
CA ILE A 15 -4.12 -7.97 -5.46
C ILE A 15 -4.24 -7.25 -4.11
N SER A 16 -3.12 -6.95 -3.46
CA SER A 16 -3.10 -6.21 -2.19
C SER A 16 -3.75 -4.83 -2.31
N ARG A 17 -3.33 -4.00 -3.28
CA ARG A 17 -3.94 -2.67 -3.46
C ARG A 17 -5.42 -2.75 -3.87
N THR A 18 -5.77 -3.75 -4.67
CA THR A 18 -7.14 -3.88 -5.21
C THR A 18 -8.11 -4.26 -4.12
N GLN A 19 -7.69 -5.12 -3.20
CA GLN A 19 -8.50 -5.48 -2.03
C GLN A 19 -8.75 -4.26 -1.15
N LEU A 20 -7.72 -3.48 -0.81
CA LEU A 20 -7.86 -2.28 0.02
C LEU A 20 -8.75 -1.22 -0.68
N TRP A 21 -8.56 -1.01 -1.98
CA TRP A 21 -9.40 -0.11 -2.78
C TRP A 21 -10.87 -0.54 -2.74
N GLN A 22 -11.17 -1.84 -2.94
CA GLN A 22 -12.54 -2.34 -2.88
C GLN A 22 -13.14 -2.23 -1.48
N TRP A 23 -12.37 -2.55 -0.44
CA TRP A 23 -12.83 -2.47 0.95
C TRP A 23 -13.19 -1.04 1.33
N LEU A 24 -12.34 -0.09 0.98
CA LEU A 24 -12.56 1.34 1.22
C LEU A 24 -13.77 1.85 0.44
N LYS A 25 -13.91 1.44 -0.83
CA LYS A 25 -15.03 1.85 -1.69
C LYS A 25 -16.37 1.36 -1.20
N ASN A 26 -16.42 0.16 -0.61
CA ASN A 26 -17.66 -0.49 -0.18
C ASN A 26 -17.92 -0.35 1.33
N GLU A 27 -17.04 0.35 2.07
CA GLU A 27 -17.08 0.47 3.54
C GLU A 27 -17.35 -0.87 4.25
N VAL A 28 -16.59 -1.91 3.88
CA VAL A 28 -16.82 -3.26 4.39
C VAL A 28 -16.68 -3.32 5.91
N VAL A 29 -17.38 -4.24 6.55
CA VAL A 29 -17.21 -4.53 7.99
C VAL A 29 -16.14 -5.62 8.13
N LEU A 30 -15.08 -5.29 8.87
CA LEU A 30 -14.02 -6.22 9.21
C LEU A 30 -14.51 -7.26 10.24
N GLU A 31 -13.73 -8.33 10.44
CA GLU A 31 -14.08 -9.40 11.38
C GLU A 31 -14.24 -8.90 12.83
N ASP A 32 -13.48 -7.87 13.22
CA ASP A 32 -13.57 -7.23 14.53
C ASP A 32 -14.75 -6.24 14.69
N GLY A 33 -15.59 -6.10 13.65
CA GLY A 33 -16.76 -5.25 13.62
C GLY A 33 -16.49 -3.79 13.22
N ARG A 34 -15.24 -3.38 13.01
CA ARG A 34 -14.93 -2.03 12.51
C ARG A 34 -15.33 -1.91 11.04
N LYS A 35 -15.81 -0.73 10.64
CA LYS A 35 -16.00 -0.39 9.22
C LYS A 35 -14.67 0.08 8.64
N PHE A 36 -14.28 -0.47 7.50
CA PHE A 36 -13.08 -0.05 6.77
C PHE A 36 -13.34 1.25 6.01
N LYS A 37 -13.13 2.37 6.70
CA LYS A 37 -13.28 3.74 6.19
C LYS A 37 -11.93 4.42 6.03
N MET A 38 -11.94 5.62 5.46
CA MET A 38 -10.73 6.41 5.21
C MET A 38 -9.91 6.63 6.48
N GLU A 39 -10.56 6.88 7.61
CA GLU A 39 -9.87 7.12 8.89
C GLU A 39 -9.10 5.88 9.33
N LEU A 40 -9.72 4.69 9.24
CA LEU A 40 -9.08 3.43 9.60
C LEU A 40 -8.00 3.03 8.59
N TYR A 41 -8.19 3.33 7.31
CA TYR A 41 -7.18 3.10 6.29
C TYR A 41 -5.92 3.94 6.56
N ILE A 42 -6.07 5.25 6.82
CA ILE A 42 -4.95 6.15 7.13
C ILE A 42 -4.23 5.69 8.40
N GLU A 43 -4.97 5.35 9.46
CA GLU A 43 -4.38 4.85 10.71
C GLU A 43 -3.48 3.62 10.47
N ILE A 44 -3.98 2.63 9.73
CA ILE A 44 -3.22 1.42 9.42
C ILE A 44 -2.05 1.72 8.49
N PHE A 45 -2.26 2.56 7.46
CA PHE A 45 -1.22 2.89 6.49
C PHE A 45 -0.02 3.60 7.14
N ASP A 46 -0.29 4.56 8.03
CA ASP A 46 0.77 5.28 8.76
C ASP A 46 1.52 4.35 9.73
N ASP A 47 0.82 3.47 10.46
CA ASP A 47 1.43 2.48 11.36
C ASP A 47 2.34 1.49 10.59
N GLU A 48 1.90 1.00 9.42
CA GLU A 48 2.72 0.12 8.58
C GLU A 48 3.93 0.85 7.97
N MET A 49 3.78 2.13 7.60
CA MET A 49 4.92 2.95 7.16
C MET A 49 5.97 3.08 8.26
N GLU A 50 5.56 3.38 9.50
CA GLU A 50 6.47 3.49 10.64
C GLU A 50 7.19 2.18 10.95
N LYS A 51 6.48 1.04 10.87
CA LYS A 51 7.09 -0.30 11.03
C LYS A 51 8.15 -0.57 9.97
N ILE A 52 7.87 -0.29 8.69
CA ILE A 52 8.82 -0.48 7.60
C ILE A 52 10.06 0.42 7.79
N ILE A 53 9.84 1.69 8.16
CA ILE A 53 10.93 2.64 8.44
C ILE A 53 11.82 2.13 9.59
N THR A 54 11.19 1.61 10.65
CA THR A 54 11.90 1.06 11.81
C THR A 54 12.66 -0.22 11.46
N GLU A 55 12.06 -1.13 10.70
CA GLU A 55 12.68 -2.41 10.29
C GLU A 55 13.91 -2.20 9.40
N TYR A 56 13.82 -1.30 8.43
CA TYR A 56 14.94 -0.98 7.53
C TYR A 56 15.95 -0.01 8.15
N GLY A 57 15.56 0.72 9.19
CA GLY A 57 16.34 1.76 9.84
C GLY A 57 16.26 3.11 9.13
N GLU A 58 15.95 4.17 9.87
CA GLU A 58 15.75 5.53 9.36
C GLU A 58 16.91 6.05 8.48
N SER A 59 18.14 5.70 8.84
CA SER A 59 19.34 6.11 8.09
C SER A 59 19.40 5.48 6.70
N ASN A 60 18.85 4.27 6.53
CA ASN A 60 18.84 3.54 5.27
C ASN A 60 17.69 3.99 4.36
N ILE A 61 16.56 4.41 4.92
CA ILE A 61 15.38 4.85 4.16
C ILE A 61 15.72 5.93 3.12
N LYS A 62 16.60 6.88 3.48
CA LYS A 62 17.05 7.96 2.58
C LYS A 62 17.68 7.47 1.27
N ASN A 63 18.22 6.25 1.27
CA ASN A 63 18.86 5.64 0.09
C ASN A 63 17.92 4.68 -0.67
N THR A 64 16.65 4.61 -0.28
CA THR A 64 15.64 3.76 -0.91
C THR A 64 14.62 4.59 -1.70
N LYS A 65 13.70 3.91 -2.42
CA LYS A 65 12.52 4.52 -3.03
C LYS A 65 11.26 4.40 -2.15
N PHE A 66 11.37 4.13 -0.85
CA PHE A 66 10.19 3.89 0.00
C PHE A 66 9.24 5.07 0.06
N GLU A 67 9.73 6.31 0.19
CA GLU A 67 8.84 7.48 0.17
C GLU A 67 8.00 7.59 -1.10
N LEU A 68 8.60 7.23 -2.25
CA LEU A 68 7.89 7.19 -3.52
C LEU A 68 6.89 6.03 -3.56
N ALA A 69 7.30 4.85 -3.06
CA ALA A 69 6.45 3.67 -3.01
C ALA A 69 5.21 3.91 -2.15
N PHE A 70 5.36 4.50 -0.96
CA PHE A 70 4.25 4.88 -0.09
C PHE A 70 3.28 5.83 -0.79
N LYS A 71 3.79 6.93 -1.35
CA LYS A 71 2.96 7.91 -2.08
C LYS A 71 2.22 7.29 -3.27
N LEU A 72 2.87 6.41 -4.01
CA LEU A 72 2.27 5.76 -5.17
C LEU A 72 1.21 4.75 -4.76
N PHE A 73 1.50 3.91 -3.76
CA PHE A 73 0.56 2.92 -3.24
C PHE A 73 -0.68 3.59 -2.67
N ASP A 74 -0.49 4.61 -1.83
CA ASP A 74 -1.59 5.35 -1.20
C ASP A 74 -2.54 5.92 -2.25
N LYS A 75 -1.98 6.64 -3.24
CA LYS A 75 -2.72 7.18 -4.37
C LYS A 75 -3.55 6.13 -5.11
N LEU A 76 -3.01 4.92 -5.31
CA LEU A 76 -3.69 3.84 -6.01
C LEU A 76 -4.86 3.26 -5.20
N VAL A 77 -4.75 3.24 -3.87
CA VAL A 77 -5.80 2.72 -2.97
C VAL A 77 -6.92 3.73 -2.76
N ILE A 78 -6.61 5.03 -2.60
CA ILE A 78 -7.62 6.06 -2.29
C ILE A 78 -8.28 6.68 -3.53
N SER A 79 -7.77 6.41 -4.73
CA SER A 79 -8.30 7.00 -5.96
C SER A 79 -9.77 6.66 -6.19
N GLU A 80 -10.58 7.66 -6.56
CA GLU A 80 -12.01 7.44 -6.88
C GLU A 80 -12.23 6.45 -8.02
N ARG A 81 -11.33 6.47 -9.01
CA ARG A 81 -11.32 5.56 -10.15
C ARG A 81 -10.23 4.52 -9.96
N PHE A 82 -10.59 3.27 -10.19
CA PHE A 82 -9.64 2.17 -10.14
C PHE A 82 -8.66 2.28 -11.32
N GLU A 83 -7.37 2.35 -11.01
CA GLU A 83 -6.31 2.22 -12.01
C GLU A 83 -6.16 0.73 -12.36
N GLU A 84 -6.18 0.40 -13.64
CA GLU A 84 -6.21 -1.00 -14.10
C GLU A 84 -4.93 -1.75 -13.71
N PHE A 85 -3.77 -1.10 -13.82
CA PHE A 85 -2.48 -1.66 -13.48
C PHE A 85 -1.62 -0.65 -12.71
N LEU A 86 -1.06 -1.06 -11.56
CA LEU A 86 -0.12 -0.23 -10.79
C LEU A 86 1.14 0.09 -11.59
N THR A 87 1.47 -0.77 -12.56
CA THR A 87 2.68 -0.62 -13.38
C THR A 87 2.62 0.60 -14.28
N LEU A 88 1.45 1.04 -14.73
CA LEU A 88 1.30 2.21 -15.61
C LEU A 88 1.81 3.52 -14.96
N PRO A 89 1.35 3.91 -13.76
CA PRO A 89 1.92 5.06 -13.08
C PRO A 89 3.34 4.79 -12.55
N ALA A 90 3.66 3.56 -12.11
CA ALA A 90 5.00 3.21 -11.62
C ALA A 90 6.09 3.36 -12.69
N TYR A 91 5.76 3.03 -13.95
CA TYR A 91 6.69 3.07 -15.08
C TYR A 91 7.31 4.46 -15.31
N LYS A 92 6.65 5.52 -14.85
CA LYS A 92 7.14 6.91 -14.96
C LYS A 92 8.34 7.23 -14.05
N TYR A 93 8.69 6.32 -13.14
CA TYR A 93 9.74 6.50 -12.13
C TYR A 93 10.90 5.51 -12.27
N ILE A 94 10.93 4.79 -13.39
CA ILE A 94 11.99 3.89 -13.82
C ILE A 94 12.88 4.64 -14.81
#